data_AF-A0A836Q587-F1
#
_entry.id   AF-A0A836Q587-F1
#
_cell.length_a   1.000
_cell.length_b   1.000
_cell.length_c   1.000
_cell.angle_alpha   90.00
_cell.angle_beta   90.00
_cell.angle_gamma   90.00
#
_symmetry.space_group_name_H-M   'P 1'
#
loop_
_entity.id
_entity.type
_entity.pdbx_description
1 polymer ?
#
loop_
_entity_poly.entity_id
_entity_poly.type
_entity_poly.pdbx_seq_one_letter_code
_entity_poly.pdbx_strand_id
1 'polypeptide(L)'
;MCLPLIVLAVCAALAGMVFDWSWLQSVQMNYFANYLLTTPSLAHETARATQLPGSFHVNIAVLSTCVALAGVGLGACLYLGRQSVVKWLGSRLSRIGFYQLSWNKFYIDEIYDWCIVWPLRGCAALSYFVDRWIVDGMVNLVGRLPVYLGSTMRSLQLGFIPFYALAMVLGLLILIASQMMWAEG
;
A
#
# COMPACT_ATOMS: atom_id res chain seq x y z
N MET A 1 -14.54 12.01 28.99
CA MET A 1 -13.85 12.61 27.82
C MET A 1 -12.99 13.83 28.16
N CYS A 2 -13.22 14.52 29.30
CA CYS A 2 -12.37 15.65 29.71
C CYS A 2 -10.95 15.23 30.14
N LEU A 3 -10.79 14.07 30.78
CA LEU A 3 -9.48 13.54 31.20
C LEU A 3 -8.46 13.42 30.04
N PRO A 4 -8.76 12.74 28.91
CA PRO A 4 -7.79 12.63 27.82
C PRO A 4 -7.46 13.99 27.16
N LEU A 5 -8.43 14.90 27.05
CA LEU A 5 -8.20 16.26 26.50
C LEU A 5 -7.28 17.10 27.38
N ILE A 6 -7.47 17.06 28.72
CA ILE A 6 -6.62 17.78 29.67
C ILE A 6 -5.21 17.22 29.64
N VAL A 7 -5.06 15.89 29.65
CA VAL A 7 -3.74 15.25 29.56
C VAL A 7 -3.03 15.65 28.27
N LEU A 8 -3.70 15.63 27.12
CA LEU A 8 -3.13 16.07 25.84
C LEU A 8 -2.72 17.55 25.86
N ALA A 9 -3.53 18.43 26.43
CA ALA A 9 -3.21 19.86 26.53
C ALA A 9 -1.96 20.12 27.40
N VAL A 10 -1.88 19.46 28.56
CA VAL A 10 -0.72 19.56 29.46
C VAL A 10 0.53 19.00 28.77
N CYS A 11 0.43 17.83 28.13
CA CYS A 11 1.54 17.23 27.40
C CYS A 11 2.01 18.12 26.23
N ALA A 12 1.10 18.74 25.48
CA ALA A 12 1.46 19.64 24.37
C ALA A 12 2.19 20.91 24.87
N ALA A 13 1.72 21.50 25.98
CA ALA A 13 2.38 22.65 26.60
C ALA A 13 3.77 22.29 27.14
N LEU A 14 3.88 21.18 27.88
CA LEU A 14 5.16 20.69 28.40
C LEU A 14 6.13 20.32 27.29
N ALA A 15 5.67 19.66 26.22
CA ALA A 15 6.51 19.34 25.07
C ALA A 15 7.10 20.62 24.45
N GLY A 16 6.27 21.65 24.20
CA GLY A 16 6.75 22.92 23.68
C GLY A 16 7.83 23.56 24.57
N MET A 17 7.60 23.61 25.88
CA MET A 17 8.56 24.19 26.83
C MET A 17 9.87 23.39 26.94
N VAL A 18 9.80 22.06 26.98
CA VAL A 18 10.97 21.20 27.18
C VAL A 18 11.85 21.11 25.93
N PHE A 19 11.25 21.04 24.74
CA PHE A 19 12.00 20.91 23.48
C PHE A 19 12.59 22.22 22.98
N ASP A 20 11.97 23.35 23.33
CA ASP A 20 12.38 24.70 22.89
C ASP A 20 12.55 25.63 24.11
N TRP A 21 13.40 25.22 25.06
CA TRP A 21 13.79 26.04 26.22
C TRP A 21 14.79 27.13 25.80
N SER A 22 14.39 28.01 24.89
CA SER A 22 15.25 28.99 24.20
C SER A 22 15.03 30.44 24.64
N TRP A 23 14.09 30.71 25.55
CA TRP A 23 13.80 32.05 26.10
C TRP A 23 14.97 32.70 26.89
N LEU A 24 15.97 31.91 27.30
CA LEU A 24 17.23 32.41 27.89
C LEU A 24 18.35 32.39 26.84
N GLN A 25 18.58 33.57 26.25
CA GLN A 25 19.37 33.85 25.04
C GLN A 25 20.87 33.45 25.08
N SER A 26 21.36 32.77 26.11
CA SER A 26 22.78 32.43 26.28
C SER A 26 23.13 30.96 26.03
N VAL A 27 22.14 30.10 25.73
CA VAL A 27 22.38 28.66 25.63
C VAL A 27 21.80 28.14 24.31
N GLN A 28 22.69 27.92 23.35
CA GLN A 28 22.46 27.39 22.01
C GLN A 28 22.09 25.88 22.06
N MET A 29 21.14 25.49 22.92
CA MET A 29 20.77 24.09 23.14
C MET A 29 19.36 23.81 22.62
N ASN A 30 19.19 23.98 21.31
CA ASN A 30 18.05 23.40 20.60
C ASN A 30 18.28 21.88 20.52
N TYR A 31 18.02 21.14 21.60
CA TYR A 31 18.24 19.69 21.70
C TYR A 31 17.60 18.95 20.52
N PHE A 32 16.37 19.33 20.16
CA PHE A 32 15.67 18.74 19.03
C PHE A 32 16.32 19.09 17.67
N ALA A 33 16.73 20.34 17.47
CA ALA A 33 17.40 20.75 16.23
C ALA A 33 18.76 20.07 16.08
N ASN A 34 19.55 19.98 17.16
CA ASN A 34 20.83 19.28 17.16
C ASN A 34 20.66 17.77 16.93
N TYR A 35 19.61 17.16 17.49
CA TYR A 35 19.25 15.77 17.23
C TYR A 35 18.90 15.55 15.74
N LEU A 36 18.07 16.41 15.14
CA LEU A 36 17.75 16.33 13.71
C LEU A 36 18.99 16.51 12.84
N LEU A 37 19.89 17.42 13.21
CA LEU A 37 21.14 17.66 12.49
C LEU A 37 22.15 16.52 12.64
N THR A 38 22.12 15.74 13.72
CA THR A 38 23.01 14.58 13.91
C THR A 38 22.45 13.30 13.30
N THR A 39 21.17 13.28 12.91
CA THR A 39 20.57 12.13 12.27
C THR A 39 21.00 12.07 10.79
N PRO A 40 21.60 10.95 10.32
CA PRO A 40 21.98 10.81 8.92
C PRO A 40 20.72 10.76 8.06
N SER A 41 20.48 11.82 7.30
CA SER A 41 19.38 11.94 6.36
C SER A 41 19.91 12.41 5.01
N LEU A 42 19.13 12.21 3.95
CA LEU A 42 19.43 12.74 2.61
C LEU A 42 19.57 14.28 2.62
N ALA A 43 19.04 14.95 3.64
CA ALA A 43 19.14 16.39 3.84
C ALA A 43 20.28 16.81 4.79
N HIS A 44 21.10 15.88 5.30
CA HIS A 44 22.15 16.18 6.28
C HIS A 44 23.21 17.14 5.70
N GLU A 45 23.64 16.89 4.46
CA GLU A 45 24.63 17.72 3.76
C GLU A 45 24.06 19.11 3.39
N THR A 46 22.81 19.18 2.94
CA THR A 46 22.15 20.46 2.61
C THR A 46 21.84 21.28 3.86
N ALA A 47 21.47 20.63 4.96
CA ALA A 47 21.26 21.28 6.24
C ALA A 47 22.55 21.87 6.80
N ARG A 48 23.68 21.16 6.72
CA ARG A 48 25.01 21.68 7.10
C ARG A 48 25.47 22.83 6.21
N ALA A 49 25.24 22.76 4.91
CA ALA A 49 25.57 23.85 3.98
C ALA A 49 24.80 25.16 4.26
N THR A 50 23.64 25.06 4.92
CA THR A 50 22.78 26.21 5.28
C THR A 50 23.00 26.69 6.72
N GLN A 51 23.94 26.08 7.47
CA GLN A 51 24.28 26.51 8.84
C GLN A 51 25.07 27.83 8.83
N LEU A 52 24.35 28.94 8.79
CA LEU A 52 24.90 30.24 9.18
C LEU A 52 25.08 30.28 10.71
N PRO A 53 26.13 30.91 11.25
CA PRO A 53 26.29 31.11 12.69
C PRO A 53 25.04 31.81 13.25
N GLY A 54 24.32 31.08 14.10
CA GLY A 54 22.94 31.34 14.47
C GLY A 54 22.73 32.65 15.21
N SER A 55 22.33 33.69 14.49
CA SER A 55 21.59 34.80 15.07
C SER A 55 20.11 34.45 15.00
N PHE A 56 19.43 34.47 16.15
CA PHE A 56 17.98 34.33 16.16
C PHE A 56 17.37 35.52 15.40
N HIS A 57 16.82 35.25 14.22
CA HIS A 57 16.22 36.27 13.39
C HIS A 57 14.83 36.64 13.93
N VAL A 58 14.82 37.48 14.97
CA VAL A 58 13.60 38.02 15.61
C VAL A 58 12.63 38.56 14.56
N ASN A 59 13.14 39.19 13.50
CA ASN A 59 12.33 39.73 12.39
C ASN A 59 11.46 38.65 11.73
N ILE A 60 12.03 37.46 11.46
CA ILE A 60 11.31 36.35 10.83
C ILE A 60 10.31 35.75 11.82
N ALA A 61 10.72 35.59 13.09
CA ALA A 61 9.86 35.04 14.15
C ALA A 61 8.65 35.93 14.42
N VAL A 62 8.85 37.25 14.50
CA VAL A 62 7.76 38.22 14.68
C VAL A 62 6.87 38.26 13.45
N LEU A 63 7.45 38.31 12.24
CA LEU A 63 6.68 38.34 10.99
C LEU A 63 5.79 37.09 10.85
N SER A 64 6.35 35.90 11.07
CA SER A 64 5.59 34.65 10.98
C SER A 64 4.48 34.56 12.03
N THR A 65 4.75 34.99 13.26
CA THR A 65 3.75 35.04 14.34
C THR A 65 2.63 36.01 14.00
N CYS A 66 2.95 37.21 13.50
CA CYS A 66 1.97 38.19 13.06
C CYS A 66 1.11 37.65 11.90
N VAL A 67 1.71 36.99 10.91
CA VAL A 67 0.99 36.38 9.78
C VAL A 67 0.08 35.25 10.27
N ALA A 68 0.54 34.41 11.20
CA ALA A 68 -0.26 33.34 11.79
C ALA A 68 -1.48 33.90 12.56
N LEU A 69 -1.25 34.92 13.41
CA LEU A 69 -2.33 35.58 14.15
C LEU A 69 -3.31 36.30 13.21
N ALA A 70 -2.83 36.94 12.14
CA ALA A 70 -3.68 37.54 11.12
C ALA A 70 -4.52 36.48 10.40
N GLY A 71 -3.95 35.32 10.07
CA GLY A 71 -4.67 34.19 9.47
C GLY A 71 -5.78 33.65 10.39
N VAL A 72 -5.46 33.43 11.67
CA VAL A 72 -6.45 33.00 12.68
C VAL A 72 -7.54 34.06 12.87
N GLY A 73 -7.17 35.34 12.94
CA GLY A 73 -8.09 36.46 13.07
C GLY A 73 -9.02 36.60 11.87
N LEU A 74 -8.50 36.46 10.65
CA LEU A 74 -9.31 36.44 9.42
C LEU A 74 -10.26 35.24 9.40
N GLY A 75 -9.78 34.05 9.77
CA GLY A 75 -10.62 32.87 9.90
C GLY A 75 -11.76 33.08 10.90
N ALA A 76 -11.44 33.61 12.09
CA ALA A 76 -12.41 33.93 13.12
C ALA A 76 -13.43 34.98 12.65
N CYS A 77 -13.00 36.04 11.98
CA CYS A 77 -13.89 37.07 11.44
C CYS A 77 -14.84 36.51 10.36
N LEU A 78 -14.35 35.63 9.49
CA LEU A 78 -15.16 35.00 8.44
C LEU A 78 -16.16 33.98 8.99
N TYR A 79 -15.78 33.21 10.02
CA TYR A 79 -16.65 32.16 10.59
C TYR A 79 -17.59 32.66 11.70
N LEU A 80 -17.11 33.52 12.60
CA LEU A 80 -17.91 34.08 13.71
C LEU A 80 -18.69 35.34 13.30
N GLY A 81 -18.28 35.99 12.21
CA GLY A 81 -18.94 37.18 11.67
C GLY A 81 -20.11 36.85 10.73
N ARG A 82 -20.32 37.72 9.73
CA ARG A 82 -21.49 37.64 8.85
C ARG A 82 -21.25 36.65 7.71
N GLN A 83 -21.97 35.53 7.74
CA GLN A 83 -21.89 34.46 6.73
C GLN A 83 -22.19 34.90 5.28
N SER A 84 -22.76 36.10 5.06
CA SER A 84 -22.98 36.63 3.71
C SER A 84 -21.67 36.88 2.94
N VAL A 85 -20.60 37.25 3.63
CA VAL A 85 -19.28 37.48 3.00
C VAL A 85 -18.70 36.15 2.51
N VAL A 86 -18.81 35.09 3.31
CA VAL A 86 -18.36 33.74 2.96
C VAL A 86 -19.16 33.18 1.77
N LYS A 87 -20.49 33.36 1.77
CA LYS A 87 -21.34 32.93 0.64
C LYS A 87 -20.99 33.67 -0.65
N TRP A 88 -20.73 34.97 -0.57
CA TRP A 88 -20.28 35.76 -1.71
C TRP A 88 -18.91 35.30 -2.22
N LEU A 89 -17.92 35.14 -1.33
CA LEU A 89 -16.58 34.62 -1.66
C LEU A 89 -16.68 33.25 -2.34
N GLY A 90 -17.44 32.33 -1.73
CA GLY A 90 -17.65 30.98 -2.23
C GLY A 90 -18.26 30.96 -3.64
N SER A 91 -19.27 31.79 -3.90
CA SER A 91 -19.87 31.91 -5.24
C SER A 91 -18.88 32.40 -6.30
N ARG A 92 -17.94 33.28 -5.93
CA ARG A 92 -16.93 33.82 -6.84
C ARG A 92 -15.79 32.83 -7.08
N LEU A 93 -15.30 32.20 -6.01
CA LEU A 93 -14.26 31.15 -6.06
C LEU A 93 -14.75 29.89 -6.78
N SER A 94 -16.03 29.55 -6.65
CA SER A 94 -16.66 28.46 -7.40
C SER A 94 -16.73 28.74 -8.88
N ARG A 95 -16.89 30.00 -9.31
CA ARG A 95 -16.86 30.37 -10.73
C ARG A 95 -15.48 30.22 -11.36
N ILE A 96 -14.42 30.36 -10.55
CA ILE A 96 -13.02 30.26 -10.99
C ILE A 96 -12.53 28.79 -10.90
N GLY A 97 -13.29 27.90 -10.27
CA GLY A 97 -12.94 26.48 -10.14
C GLY A 97 -12.06 26.14 -8.92
N PHE A 98 -11.44 27.13 -8.26
CA PHE A 98 -10.63 26.91 -7.06
C PHE A 98 -11.41 26.30 -5.88
N TYR A 99 -12.67 26.72 -5.70
CA TYR A 99 -13.53 26.14 -4.67
C TYR A 99 -13.76 24.65 -4.93
N GLN A 100 -14.02 24.27 -6.18
CA GLN A 100 -14.28 22.88 -6.56
C GLN A 100 -13.02 22.01 -6.43
N LEU A 101 -11.84 22.58 -6.73
CA LEU A 101 -10.55 21.92 -6.55
C LEU A 101 -10.30 21.60 -5.07
N SER A 102 -10.44 22.58 -4.18
CA SER A 102 -10.28 22.37 -2.74
C SER A 102 -11.36 21.47 -2.15
N TRP A 103 -12.60 21.57 -2.66
CA TRP A 103 -13.73 20.74 -2.22
C TRP A 103 -13.52 19.27 -2.52
N ASN A 104 -13.03 18.94 -3.73
CA ASN A 104 -12.71 17.58 -4.14
C ASN A 104 -11.29 17.15 -3.71
N LYS A 105 -10.73 17.76 -2.65
CA LYS A 105 -9.39 17.43 -2.12
C LYS A 105 -8.31 17.35 -3.22
N PHE A 106 -8.34 18.28 -4.16
CA PHE A 106 -7.44 18.33 -5.32
C PHE A 106 -7.49 17.10 -6.25
N TYR A 107 -8.56 16.31 -6.20
CA TYR A 107 -8.75 15.09 -6.97
C TYR A 107 -7.67 14.01 -6.75
N ILE A 108 -6.93 14.09 -5.63
CA ILE A 108 -5.84 13.15 -5.34
C ILE A 108 -6.39 11.75 -5.07
N ASP A 109 -7.53 11.67 -4.37
CA ASP A 109 -8.20 10.40 -4.05
C ASP A 109 -8.64 9.71 -5.36
N GLU A 110 -9.23 10.44 -6.29
CA GLU A 110 -9.67 9.93 -7.59
C GLU A 110 -8.50 9.51 -8.48
N ILE A 111 -7.43 10.30 -8.53
CA ILE A 111 -6.21 9.93 -9.26
C ILE A 111 -5.63 8.65 -8.67
N TYR A 112 -5.57 8.51 -7.35
CA TYR A 112 -5.10 7.29 -6.70
C TYR A 112 -5.97 6.08 -7.05
N ASP A 113 -7.30 6.25 -7.02
CA ASP A 113 -8.24 5.19 -7.36
C ASP A 113 -8.09 4.73 -8.83
N TRP A 114 -7.88 5.67 -9.74
CA TRP A 114 -7.74 5.38 -11.17
C TRP A 114 -6.36 4.86 -11.54
N CYS A 115 -5.29 5.42 -10.98
CA CYS A 115 -3.91 5.06 -11.33
C CYS A 115 -3.41 3.82 -10.59
N ILE A 116 -3.89 3.56 -9.37
CA ILE A 116 -3.35 2.49 -8.52
C ILE A 116 -4.43 1.44 -8.25
N VAL A 117 -5.58 1.83 -7.70
CA VAL A 117 -6.58 0.85 -7.24
C VAL A 117 -7.19 0.06 -8.39
N TRP A 118 -7.63 0.74 -9.46
CA TRP A 118 -8.24 0.09 -10.62
C TRP A 118 -7.32 -0.91 -11.32
N PRO A 119 -6.06 -0.55 -11.67
CA PRO A 119 -5.12 -1.49 -12.25
C PRO A 119 -4.83 -2.68 -11.33
N LEU A 120 -4.64 -2.46 -10.03
CA LEU A 120 -4.43 -3.56 -9.07
C LEU A 120 -5.62 -4.51 -9.01
N ARG A 121 -6.86 -4.00 -9.01
CA ARG A 121 -8.07 -4.83 -9.06
C ARG A 121 -8.11 -5.66 -10.35
N GLY A 122 -7.72 -5.08 -11.48
CA GLY A 122 -7.57 -5.78 -12.76
C GLY A 122 -6.54 -6.92 -12.68
N CYS A 123 -5.35 -6.64 -12.14
CA CYS A 123 -4.31 -7.66 -11.92
C CYS A 123 -4.78 -8.77 -10.98
N ALA A 124 -5.49 -8.44 -9.89
CA ALA A 124 -6.04 -9.41 -8.97
C ALA A 124 -7.08 -10.32 -9.64
N ALA A 125 -7.97 -9.75 -10.46
CA ALA A 125 -8.95 -10.51 -11.22
C ALA A 125 -8.30 -11.46 -12.25
N LEU A 126 -7.25 -11.00 -12.94
CA LEU A 126 -6.47 -11.84 -13.85
C LEU A 126 -5.77 -12.98 -13.10
N SER A 127 -5.15 -12.69 -11.96
CA SER A 127 -4.50 -13.71 -11.13
C SER A 127 -5.51 -14.76 -10.67
N TYR A 128 -6.70 -14.34 -10.24
CA TYR A 128 -7.78 -15.26 -9.85
C TYR A 128 -8.27 -16.11 -11.03
N PHE A 129 -8.40 -15.51 -12.22
CA PHE A 129 -8.81 -16.26 -13.41
C PHE A 129 -7.78 -17.34 -13.77
N VAL A 130 -6.49 -17.01 -13.76
CA VAL A 130 -5.41 -17.96 -14.03
C VAL A 130 -5.42 -19.11 -13.03
N ASP A 131 -5.51 -18.81 -11.74
CA ASP A 131 -5.55 -19.83 -10.69
C ASP A 131 -6.76 -20.76 -10.85
N ARG A 132 -7.95 -20.18 -11.00
CA ARG A 132 -9.21 -20.93 -11.02
C ARG A 132 -9.41 -21.77 -12.29
N TRP A 133 -8.91 -21.33 -13.44
CA TRP A 133 -9.14 -22.03 -14.70
C TRP A 133 -7.95 -22.86 -15.14
N ILE A 134 -6.74 -22.34 -14.98
CA ILE A 134 -5.53 -23.01 -15.46
C ILE A 134 -5.00 -23.95 -14.38
N VAL A 135 -4.71 -23.43 -13.19
CA VAL A 135 -4.08 -24.22 -12.11
C VAL A 135 -5.05 -25.29 -11.61
N ASP A 136 -6.23 -24.89 -11.16
CA ASP A 136 -7.29 -25.81 -10.72
C ASP A 136 -7.68 -26.79 -11.84
N GLY A 137 -7.75 -26.32 -13.08
CA GLY A 137 -8.07 -27.16 -14.24
C GLY A 137 -7.04 -28.26 -14.47
N MET A 138 -5.75 -27.92 -14.43
CA MET A 138 -4.65 -28.88 -14.56
C MET A 138 -4.65 -29.89 -13.41
N VAL A 139 -4.82 -29.44 -12.17
CA VAL A 139 -4.86 -30.33 -10.99
C VAL A 139 -6.03 -31.32 -11.10
N ASN A 140 -7.22 -30.84 -11.47
CA ASN A 140 -8.39 -31.70 -11.66
C ASN A 140 -8.18 -32.72 -12.79
N LEU A 141 -7.51 -32.33 -13.88
CA LEU A 141 -7.21 -33.23 -14.98
C LEU A 141 -6.24 -34.33 -14.56
N VAL A 142 -5.15 -33.96 -13.87
CA VAL A 142 -4.19 -34.92 -13.32
C VAL A 142 -4.86 -35.86 -12.32
N GLY A 143 -5.77 -35.38 -11.48
CA GLY A 143 -6.53 -36.23 -10.55
C GLY A 143 -7.51 -37.17 -11.24
N ARG A 144 -8.13 -36.75 -12.37
CA ARG A 144 -9.10 -37.56 -13.11
C ARG A 144 -8.46 -38.60 -14.02
N LEU A 145 -7.25 -38.36 -14.52
CA LEU A 145 -6.56 -39.26 -15.44
C LEU A 145 -6.41 -40.70 -14.89
N PRO A 146 -5.88 -40.95 -13.68
CA PRO A 146 -5.77 -42.29 -13.11
C PRO A 146 -7.12 -42.98 -12.92
N VAL A 147 -8.14 -42.22 -12.51
CA VAL A 147 -9.50 -42.75 -12.30
C VAL A 147 -10.11 -43.20 -13.63
N TYR A 148 -9.96 -42.38 -14.67
CA TYR A 148 -10.44 -42.69 -16.02
C TYR A 148 -9.72 -43.92 -16.59
N LEU A 149 -8.38 -43.95 -16.50
CA LEU A 149 -7.58 -45.09 -16.93
C LEU A 149 -7.94 -46.36 -16.15
N GLY A 150 -8.08 -46.28 -14.83
CA GLY A 150 -8.47 -47.41 -13.99
C GLY A 150 -9.87 -47.92 -14.33
N SER A 151 -10.83 -47.03 -14.61
CA SER A 151 -12.18 -47.42 -15.02
C SER A 151 -12.21 -48.12 -16.39
N THR A 152 -11.39 -47.63 -17.33
CA THR A 152 -11.25 -48.25 -18.66
C THR A 152 -10.58 -49.61 -18.54
N MET A 153 -9.50 -49.72 -17.76
CA MET A 153 -8.80 -50.99 -17.54
C MET A 153 -9.67 -52.02 -16.82
N ARG A 154 -10.49 -51.57 -15.86
CA ARG A 154 -11.50 -52.40 -15.19
C ARG A 154 -12.54 -52.94 -16.16
N SER A 155 -12.94 -52.17 -17.17
CA SER A 155 -13.91 -52.62 -18.17
C SER A 155 -13.42 -53.77 -19.06
N LEU A 156 -12.10 -53.96 -19.19
CA LEU A 156 -11.50 -55.09 -19.92
C LEU A 156 -11.56 -56.41 -19.15
N GLN A 157 -11.87 -56.37 -17.85
CA GLN A 157 -12.06 -57.57 -17.02
C GLN A 157 -13.50 -58.08 -17.15
N LEU A 158 -13.83 -58.64 -18.33
CA LEU A 158 -15.19 -59.09 -18.69
C LEU A 158 -15.60 -60.42 -18.04
N GLY A 159 -14.78 -61.03 -17.18
CA GLY A 159 -15.08 -62.30 -16.50
C GLY A 159 -15.05 -63.53 -17.40
N PHE A 160 -14.60 -63.41 -18.65
CA PHE A 160 -14.59 -64.47 -19.64
C PHE A 160 -13.29 -65.29 -19.59
N ILE A 161 -13.35 -66.52 -19.07
CA ILE A 161 -12.17 -67.40 -18.83
C ILE A 161 -11.23 -67.54 -20.06
N PRO A 162 -11.74 -67.75 -21.30
CA PRO A 162 -10.89 -67.87 -22.49
C PRO A 162 -10.04 -66.62 -22.78
N PHE A 163 -10.55 -65.44 -22.46
CA PHE A 163 -9.83 -64.18 -22.68
C PHE A 163 -8.59 -64.08 -21.79
N TYR A 164 -8.67 -64.54 -20.53
CA TYR A 164 -7.53 -64.62 -19.63
C TYR A 164 -6.46 -65.61 -20.11
N ALA A 165 -6.89 -66.77 -20.62
CA ALA A 165 -5.97 -67.78 -21.15
C ALA A 165 -5.18 -67.25 -22.37
N LEU A 166 -5.87 -66.59 -23.31
CA LEU A 166 -5.25 -65.94 -24.46
C LEU A 166 -4.24 -64.86 -24.03
N ALA A 167 -4.62 -64.00 -23.06
CA ALA A 167 -3.76 -62.94 -22.55
C ALA A 167 -2.48 -63.48 -21.90
N MET A 168 -2.56 -64.59 -21.14
CA MET A 168 -1.39 -65.24 -20.55
C MET A 168 -0.43 -65.79 -21.61
N VAL A 169 -0.94 -66.48 -22.65
CA VAL A 169 -0.11 -67.02 -23.74
C VAL A 169 0.57 -65.90 -24.52
N LEU A 170 -0.17 -64.84 -24.86
CA LEU A 170 0.42 -63.65 -25.51
C LEU A 170 1.50 -62.99 -24.67
N GLY A 171 1.26 -62.83 -23.36
CA GLY A 171 2.25 -62.28 -22.43
C GLY A 171 3.52 -63.11 -22.37
N LEU A 172 3.40 -64.45 -22.34
CA LEU A 172 4.54 -65.37 -22.40
C LEU A 172 5.35 -65.22 -23.69
N LEU A 173 4.67 -65.17 -24.85
CA LEU A 173 5.33 -64.99 -26.15
C LEU A 173 6.08 -63.66 -26.23
N ILE A 174 5.49 -62.57 -25.73
CA ILE A 174 6.13 -61.25 -25.70
C ILE A 174 7.39 -61.27 -24.81
N LEU A 175 7.33 -61.91 -23.64
CA LEU A 175 8.50 -62.02 -22.76
C LEU A 175 9.63 -62.79 -23.44
N ILE A 176 9.33 -63.93 -24.07
CA ILE A 176 10.34 -64.72 -24.80
C ILE A 176 10.93 -63.90 -25.95
N ALA A 177 10.10 -63.24 -26.74
CA ALA A 177 10.57 -62.38 -27.83
C ALA A 177 11.47 -61.25 -27.33
N SER A 178 11.09 -60.58 -26.24
CA SER A 178 11.91 -59.51 -25.64
C SER A 178 13.26 -60.00 -25.14
N GLN A 179 13.31 -61.22 -24.58
CA GLN A 179 14.55 -61.85 -24.12
C GLN A 179 15.46 -62.22 -25.29
N MET A 180 14.91 -62.77 -26.38
CA MET A 180 15.71 -63.08 -27.57
C MET A 180 16.27 -61.82 -28.24
N MET A 181 15.45 -60.76 -28.36
CA MET A 181 15.91 -59.49 -28.88
C MET A 181 17.02 -58.85 -28.04
N TRP A 182 17.00 -59.06 -26.72
CA TRP A 182 18.06 -58.58 -25.83
C TRP A 182 19.29 -59.49 -25.87
N ALA A 183 19.12 -60.81 -26.05
CA ALA A 183 20.25 -61.72 -26.17
C ALA A 183 21.07 -61.54 -27.47
N GLU A 184 20.48 -60.91 -28.49
CA GLU A 184 21.13 -60.64 -29.79
C GLU A 184 21.76 -59.24 -29.92
N GLY A 185 21.70 -58.38 -28.89
CA GLY A 185 22.30 -57.03 -28.86
C GLY A 185 23.37 -56.87 -27.79
#